data_AF-A0A259H928-F1
#
_entry.id   AF-A0A259H928-F1
#
_cell.length_a   1.000
_cell.length_b   1.000
_cell.length_c   1.000
_cell.angle_alpha   90.00
_cell.angle_beta   90.00
_cell.angle_gamma   90.00
#
_symmetry.space_group_name_H-M   'P 1'
#
loop_
_entity.id
_entity.type
_entity.pdbx_description
1 polymer ?
#
loop_
_entity_poly.entity_id
_entity_poly.type
_entity_poly.pdbx_seq_one_letter_code
_entity_poly.pdbx_strand_id
1 'polypeptide(L)'
;MKILLINTNPVVSRLLALCTRDAQMELDEVRSLEAVRETRYDVVFVDDASYEAMKVTSFHTLSARKKVLLSFLAELPKGFDAVIKKPFLPSQILQVLAGVDMTKDEEVSLETFSTKVLNLDEITRIKGLLETQEEETGLPEADFLEDASYEARKIQVIKEDLMAQGLEILEEDEMVEALSVSVNEDSVKLEKKLKKIKKRHKKKSQDYAKESIDIEAVLSNIITNLKPKKIQKLLNGEEIKIQLKIEERF
;
A
#
# COMPACT_ATOMS: atom_id res chain seq x y z
N MET A 1 0.84 14.11 21.79
CA MET A 1 -0.49 13.94 21.19
C MET A 1 -0.79 12.46 21.05
N LYS A 2 -1.95 12.00 21.53
CA LYS A 2 -2.38 10.60 21.37
C LYS A 2 -3.35 10.48 20.19
N ILE A 3 -3.02 9.59 19.26
CA ILE A 3 -3.75 9.39 18.02
C ILE A 3 -4.26 7.94 18.00
N LEU A 4 -5.54 7.76 17.72
CA LEU A 4 -6.13 6.44 17.48
C LEU A 4 -6.38 6.27 15.98
N LEU A 5 -5.95 5.15 15.42
CA LEU A 5 -6.30 4.71 14.08
C LEU A 5 -7.14 3.44 14.16
N ILE A 6 -8.37 3.52 13.68
CA ILE A 6 -9.25 2.37 13.54
C ILE A 6 -9.31 1.96 12.08
N ASN A 7 -8.60 0.89 11.75
CA ASN A 7 -8.30 0.55 10.37
C ASN A 7 -8.01 -0.94 10.18
N THR A 8 -8.31 -1.43 8.98
CA THR A 8 -7.98 -2.79 8.52
C THR A 8 -7.01 -2.79 7.34
N ASN A 9 -6.75 -1.63 6.72
CA ASN A 9 -5.89 -1.50 5.56
C ASN A 9 -4.42 -1.24 5.93
N PRO A 10 -3.48 -2.17 5.67
CA PRO A 10 -2.08 -2.03 6.09
C PRO A 10 -1.37 -0.80 5.50
N VAL A 11 -1.81 -0.31 4.33
CA VAL A 11 -1.22 0.87 3.68
C VAL A 11 -1.48 2.12 4.52
N VAL A 12 -2.70 2.28 5.01
CA VAL A 12 -3.09 3.42 5.84
C VAL A 12 -2.35 3.41 7.16
N SER A 13 -2.21 2.23 7.79
CA SER A 13 -1.44 2.07 9.03
C SER A 13 0.01 2.48 8.84
N ARG A 14 0.64 2.05 7.73
CA ARG A 14 2.02 2.43 7.40
C ARG A 14 2.16 3.93 7.16
N LEU A 15 1.23 4.51 6.42
CA LEU A 15 1.23 5.93 6.10
C LEU A 15 1.08 6.80 7.35
N LEU A 16 0.14 6.46 8.23
CA LEU A 16 -0.05 7.19 9.48
C LEU A 16 1.15 7.03 10.42
N ALA A 17 1.72 5.82 10.51
CA ALA A 17 2.93 5.58 11.30
C ALA A 17 4.13 6.40 10.83
N LEU A 18 4.26 6.64 9.52
CA LEU A 18 5.30 7.52 8.98
C LEU A 18 5.03 9.00 9.31
N CYS A 19 3.78 9.43 9.24
CA CYS A 19 3.38 10.81 9.56
C CYS A 19 3.44 11.14 11.05
N THR A 20 3.46 10.12 11.92
CA THR A 20 3.42 10.25 13.38
C THR A 20 4.73 9.83 14.05
N ARG A 21 5.82 9.74 13.28
CA ARG A 21 7.15 9.34 13.79
C ARG A 21 7.79 10.39 14.71
N ASP A 22 7.21 11.58 14.80
CA ASP A 22 7.69 12.65 15.66
C ASP A 22 7.61 12.27 17.14
N ALA A 23 8.64 12.63 17.91
CA ALA A 23 8.83 12.20 19.31
C ALA A 23 7.72 12.62 20.29
N GLN A 24 6.76 13.43 19.84
CA GLN A 24 5.65 13.93 20.64
C GLN A 24 4.31 13.28 20.26
N MET A 25 4.27 12.32 19.33
CA MET A 25 3.04 11.66 18.86
C MET A 25 3.05 10.17 19.23
N GLU A 26 1.95 9.69 19.82
CA GLU A 26 1.72 8.28 20.10
C GLU A 26 0.57 7.80 19.21
N LEU A 27 0.82 6.78 18.39
CA LEU A 27 -0.16 6.17 17.50
C LEU A 27 -0.59 4.80 18.02
N ASP A 28 -1.86 4.69 18.39
CA ASP A 28 -2.53 3.42 18.70
C ASP A 28 -3.32 2.93 17.48
N GLU A 29 -3.00 1.73 16.98
CA GLU A 29 -3.74 1.08 15.90
C GLU A 29 -4.66 -0.01 16.46
N VAL A 30 -5.93 0.02 16.05
CA VAL A 30 -6.91 -1.01 16.38
C VAL A 30 -7.72 -1.39 15.14
N ARG A 31 -8.20 -2.63 15.10
CA ARG A 31 -9.07 -3.11 14.02
C ARG A 31 -10.56 -2.86 14.28
N SER A 32 -10.93 -2.66 15.54
CA SER A 32 -12.32 -2.48 15.96
C SER A 32 -12.40 -1.61 17.22
N LEU A 33 -13.58 -1.02 17.46
CA LEU A 33 -13.82 -0.16 18.62
C LEU A 33 -13.68 -0.89 19.97
N GLU A 34 -13.87 -2.22 19.97
CA GLU A 34 -13.78 -3.06 21.17
C GLU A 34 -12.34 -3.27 21.65
N ALA A 35 -11.38 -3.15 20.75
CA ALA A 35 -9.95 -3.29 21.06
C ALA A 35 -9.33 -1.99 21.60
N VAL A 36 -10.10 -0.90 21.67
CA VAL A 36 -9.65 0.40 22.16
C VAL A 36 -9.40 0.30 23.67
N ARG A 37 -8.15 0.52 24.08
CA ARG A 37 -7.72 0.40 25.48
C ARG A 37 -7.95 1.68 26.28
N GLU A 38 -7.97 2.83 25.62
CA GLU A 38 -8.11 4.14 26.25
C GLU A 38 -9.40 4.85 25.82
N THR A 39 -9.98 5.62 26.73
CA THR A 39 -11.25 6.33 26.45
C THR A 39 -11.06 7.75 25.92
N ARG A 40 -9.82 8.27 25.89
CA ARG A 40 -9.51 9.66 25.55
C ARG A 40 -8.35 9.78 24.58
N TYR A 41 -8.64 10.22 23.36
CA TYR A 41 -7.64 10.50 22.32
C TYR A 41 -7.72 11.97 21.88
N ASP A 42 -6.61 12.52 21.37
CA ASP A 42 -6.62 13.86 20.78
C ASP A 42 -7.24 13.78 19.37
N VAL A 43 -6.78 12.84 18.54
CA VAL A 43 -7.29 12.64 17.17
C VAL A 43 -7.65 11.18 16.95
N VAL A 44 -8.78 10.94 16.30
CA VAL A 44 -9.22 9.60 15.90
C VAL A 44 -9.40 9.56 14.39
N PHE A 45 -8.67 8.67 13.72
CA PHE A 45 -8.85 8.34 12.32
C PHE A 45 -9.63 7.03 12.21
N VAL A 46 -10.66 7.00 11.37
CA VAL A 46 -11.46 5.81 11.10
C VAL A 46 -11.46 5.54 9.61
N ASP A 47 -11.11 4.32 9.23
CA ASP A 47 -11.21 3.85 7.85
C ASP A 47 -12.66 3.52 7.50
N ASP A 48 -13.14 3.87 6.30
CA ASP A 48 -14.49 3.56 5.82
C ASP A 48 -14.85 2.07 5.91
N ALA A 49 -13.93 1.18 5.55
CA ALA A 49 -14.12 -0.26 5.69
C ALA A 49 -14.34 -0.69 7.16
N SER A 50 -13.71 0.03 8.09
CA SER A 50 -13.86 -0.20 9.54
C SER A 50 -15.10 0.51 10.10
N TYR A 51 -15.51 1.63 9.51
CA TYR A 51 -16.72 2.37 9.87
C TYR A 51 -17.98 1.59 9.50
N GLU A 52 -18.07 1.02 8.29
CA GLU A 52 -19.21 0.18 7.87
C GLU A 52 -19.37 -1.06 8.76
N ALA A 53 -18.26 -1.64 9.21
CA ALA A 53 -18.27 -2.72 10.18
C ALA A 53 -18.70 -2.27 11.60
N MET A 54 -18.58 -0.98 11.89
CA MET A 54 -18.95 -0.36 13.15
C MET A 54 -20.42 0.04 13.13
N LYS A 55 -21.25 -0.69 13.88
CA LYS A 55 -22.62 -0.24 14.13
C LYS A 55 -22.57 1.09 14.89
N VAL A 56 -23.05 2.14 14.22
CA VAL A 56 -23.04 3.60 14.55
C VAL A 56 -23.21 3.96 16.03
N THR A 57 -23.88 3.13 16.82
CA THR A 57 -24.17 3.34 18.24
C THR A 57 -22.96 3.42 19.17
N SER A 58 -21.85 2.75 18.86
CA SER A 58 -20.71 2.67 19.80
C SER A 58 -19.73 3.85 19.67
N PHE A 59 -19.76 4.58 18.54
CA PHE A 59 -18.78 5.63 18.22
C PHE A 59 -18.98 6.93 19.03
N HIS A 60 -20.17 7.13 19.60
CA HIS A 60 -20.46 8.28 20.47
C HIS A 60 -19.77 8.20 21.83
N THR A 61 -19.40 7.00 22.28
CA THR A 61 -18.73 6.80 23.59
C THR A 61 -17.27 7.25 23.58
N LEU A 62 -16.65 7.29 22.40
CA LEU A 62 -15.25 7.68 22.26
C LEU A 62 -15.11 9.21 22.34
N SER A 63 -14.44 9.67 23.40
CA SER A 63 -14.17 11.09 23.62
C SER A 63 -12.88 11.49 22.92
N ALA A 64 -13.01 12.15 21.77
CA ALA A 64 -11.88 12.65 20.99
C ALA A 64 -12.04 14.13 20.68
N ARG A 65 -10.93 14.88 20.58
CA ARG A 65 -10.99 16.30 20.21
C ARG A 65 -11.33 16.49 18.74
N LYS A 66 -10.88 15.56 17.88
CA LYS A 66 -11.16 15.56 16.44
C LYS A 66 -11.32 14.14 15.91
N LYS A 67 -12.38 13.91 15.16
CA LYS A 67 -12.74 12.64 14.52
C LYS A 67 -12.69 12.80 13.01
N VAL A 68 -11.93 11.92 12.36
CA VAL A 68 -11.60 12.01 10.95
C VAL A 68 -11.97 10.69 10.28
N LEU A 69 -12.70 10.76 9.18
CA LEU A 69 -13.03 9.59 8.37
C LEU A 69 -12.12 9.53 7.14
N LEU A 70 -11.60 8.36 6.83
CA LEU A 70 -10.84 8.06 5.62
C LEU A 70 -11.75 7.25 4.68
N SER A 71 -12.30 7.90 3.65
CA SER A 71 -13.31 7.27 2.78
C SER A 71 -13.02 7.47 1.30
N PHE A 72 -13.41 6.52 0.46
CA PHE A 72 -13.49 6.76 -0.99
C PHE A 72 -14.62 7.72 -1.34
N LEU A 73 -15.66 7.77 -0.50
CA LEU A 73 -16.83 8.61 -0.71
C LEU A 73 -16.69 9.95 0.01
N ALA A 74 -17.26 10.98 -0.60
CA ALA A 74 -17.20 12.36 -0.12
C ALA A 74 -18.23 12.68 0.97
N GLU A 75 -18.98 11.69 1.43
CA GLU A 75 -20.06 11.92 2.38
C GLU A 75 -19.49 12.06 3.78
N LEU A 76 -19.94 13.08 4.50
CA LEU A 76 -19.58 13.35 5.89
C LEU A 76 -20.65 12.71 6.78
N PRO A 77 -20.45 11.48 7.27
CA PRO A 77 -21.40 10.87 8.19
C PRO A 77 -21.46 11.67 9.49
N LYS A 78 -22.62 11.57 10.17
CA LYS A 78 -22.86 12.25 11.44
C LYS A 78 -21.85 11.76 12.49
N GLY A 79 -21.18 12.69 13.16
CA GLY A 79 -20.24 12.38 14.25
C GLY A 79 -18.75 12.45 13.88
N PHE A 80 -18.41 12.91 12.67
CA PHE A 80 -17.05 13.22 12.24
C PHE A 80 -16.86 14.73 12.01
N ASP A 81 -15.68 15.23 12.34
CA ASP A 81 -15.29 16.62 12.17
C ASP A 81 -14.67 16.88 10.78
N ALA A 82 -14.08 15.84 10.18
CA ALA A 82 -13.46 15.93 8.85
C ALA A 82 -13.55 14.59 8.10
N VAL A 83 -13.55 14.67 6.76
CA VAL A 83 -13.41 13.52 5.86
C VAL A 83 -12.21 13.75 4.95
N ILE A 84 -11.32 12.77 4.88
CA ILE A 84 -10.21 12.70 3.94
C ILE A 84 -10.59 11.69 2.85
N LYS A 85 -10.55 12.13 1.59
CA LYS A 85 -10.85 11.28 0.45
C LYS A 85 -9.66 10.40 0.07
N LYS A 86 -9.90 9.11 -0.15
CA LYS A 86 -8.92 8.18 -0.73
C LYS A 86 -8.88 8.31 -2.26
N PRO A 87 -7.69 8.28 -2.90
CA PRO A 87 -6.35 8.26 -2.31
C PRO A 87 -5.97 9.63 -1.71
N PHE A 88 -5.24 9.62 -0.59
CA PHE A 88 -4.84 10.81 0.14
C PHE A 88 -3.31 10.93 0.29
N LEU A 89 -2.85 12.16 0.44
CA LEU A 89 -1.44 12.49 0.62
C LEU A 89 -1.07 12.55 2.11
N PRO A 90 0.20 12.25 2.47
CA PRO A 90 0.71 12.46 3.83
C PRO A 90 0.43 13.87 4.37
N SER A 91 0.54 14.89 3.51
CA SER A 91 0.29 16.30 3.85
C SER A 91 -1.12 16.55 4.38
N GLN A 92 -2.12 15.82 3.89
CA GLN A 92 -3.50 15.96 4.34
C GLN A 92 -3.69 15.43 5.77
N ILE A 93 -3.00 14.35 6.13
CA ILE A 93 -2.99 13.83 7.50
C ILE A 93 -2.32 14.84 8.44
N LEU A 94 -1.14 15.34 8.05
CA LEU A 94 -0.39 16.33 8.84
C LEU A 94 -1.19 17.61 9.06
N GLN A 95 -1.92 18.11 8.06
CA GLN A 95 -2.78 19.28 8.21
C GLN A 95 -3.88 19.07 9.26
N VAL A 96 -4.44 17.87 9.31
CA VAL A 96 -5.48 17.53 10.28
C VAL A 96 -4.92 17.46 11.70
N LEU A 97 -3.73 16.90 11.86
CA LEU A 97 -2.97 16.82 13.12
C LEU A 97 -2.57 18.21 13.63
N ALA A 98 -1.96 19.04 12.77
CA ALA A 98 -1.55 20.40 13.11
C ALA A 98 -2.73 21.27 13.58
N GLY A 99 -3.93 21.05 13.03
CA GLY A 99 -5.14 21.75 13.46
C GLY A 99 -5.63 21.40 14.88
N VAL A 100 -5.07 20.39 15.54
CA VAL A 100 -5.46 19.96 16.90
C VAL A 100 -4.46 20.42 17.96
N ASP A 101 -3.18 20.51 17.59
CA ASP A 101 -2.11 20.97 18.49
C ASP A 101 -2.24 22.45 18.89
N MET A 102 -2.92 23.27 18.08
CA MET A 102 -3.18 24.71 18.34
C MET A 102 -4.05 25.04 19.59
N THR A 103 -4.40 24.04 20.41
CA THR A 103 -5.27 24.20 21.59
C THR A 103 -4.57 24.00 22.93
N LYS A 104 -3.25 23.79 22.95
CA LYS A 104 -2.45 23.78 24.19
C LYS A 104 -1.33 24.80 24.03
N ASP A 105 -1.34 25.77 24.92
CA ASP A 105 -0.42 26.90 25.02
C ASP A 105 1.03 26.54 24.65
N GLU A 106 1.48 27.05 23.51
CA GLU A 106 2.84 27.54 23.27
C GLU A 106 2.75 28.45 22.04
N GLU A 107 3.13 29.73 22.21
CA GLU A 107 3.55 30.60 21.11
C GLU A 107 4.82 30.02 20.49
N VAL A 108 4.73 28.85 19.84
CA VAL A 108 5.75 28.42 18.90
C VAL A 108 5.48 29.24 17.66
N SER A 109 6.41 30.16 17.39
CA SER A 109 6.53 30.89 16.13
C SER A 109 6.05 30.01 14.99
N LEU A 110 4.86 30.35 14.48
CA LEU A 110 4.38 29.94 13.17
C LEU A 110 5.44 30.41 12.18
N GLU A 111 6.47 29.58 11.96
CA GLU A 111 7.05 29.41 10.63
C GLU A 111 5.88 28.98 9.76
N THR A 112 5.18 30.01 9.33
CA THR A 112 4.13 29.96 8.36
C THR A 112 4.66 29.17 7.17
N PHE A 113 4.18 27.93 7.00
CA PHE A 113 3.77 27.48 5.68
C PHE A 113 2.56 28.32 5.23
N SER A 114 2.72 29.64 5.27
CA SER A 114 1.99 30.53 4.41
C SER A 114 2.50 30.11 3.04
N THR A 115 1.61 29.63 2.20
CA THR A 115 1.73 29.96 0.78
C THR A 115 1.67 31.49 0.70
N LYS A 116 2.77 32.15 1.08
CA LYS A 116 2.96 33.57 0.95
C LYS A 116 3.13 33.74 -0.53
N VAL A 117 2.01 34.00 -1.20
CA VAL A 117 2.02 34.41 -2.59
C VAL A 117 2.98 35.59 -2.64
N LEU A 118 4.13 35.39 -3.28
CA LEU A 118 5.20 36.38 -3.32
C LEU A 118 4.63 37.65 -3.95
N ASN A 119 4.86 38.80 -3.32
CA ASN A 119 4.42 40.07 -3.90
C ASN A 119 5.25 40.37 -5.16
N LEU A 120 4.73 41.16 -6.11
CA LEU A 120 5.45 41.47 -7.34
C LEU A 120 6.87 42.02 -7.08
N ASP A 121 7.04 42.86 -6.05
CA ASP A 121 8.35 43.40 -5.69
C ASP A 121 9.32 42.34 -5.14
N GLU A 122 8.81 41.34 -4.40
CA GLU A 122 9.61 40.20 -3.94
C GLU A 122 10.02 39.33 -5.13
N ILE A 123 9.11 39.10 -6.09
CA ILE A 123 9.39 38.37 -7.33
C ILE A 123 10.46 39.09 -8.16
N THR A 124 10.37 40.42 -8.32
CA THR A 124 11.36 41.20 -9.10
C THR A 124 12.74 41.18 -8.43
N ARG A 125 12.82 41.21 -7.10
CA ARG A 125 14.08 41.05 -6.38
C ARG A 125 14.68 39.66 -6.55
N ILE A 126 13.86 38.61 -6.47
CA ILE A 126 14.31 37.23 -6.69
C ILE A 126 14.80 37.05 -8.13
N LYS A 127 14.08 37.62 -9.12
CA LYS A 127 14.52 37.61 -10.52
C LYS A 127 15.88 38.30 -10.72
N GLY A 128 16.08 39.48 -10.14
CA GLY A 128 17.38 40.16 -10.23
C GLY A 128 18.53 39.41 -9.55
N LEU A 129 18.25 38.66 -8.47
CA LEU A 129 19.24 37.80 -7.82
C LEU A 129 19.57 36.54 -8.62
N LEU A 130 18.59 35.97 -9.34
CA LEU A 130 18.81 34.83 -10.22
C LEU A 130 19.57 35.24 -11.49
N GLU A 131 19.21 36.38 -12.11
CA GLU A 131 19.90 36.93 -13.28
C GLU A 131 21.37 37.28 -12.98
N THR A 132 21.68 37.66 -11.74
CA THR A 132 23.09 37.91 -11.32
C THR A 132 23.84 36.64 -10.91
N GLN A 133 23.14 35.55 -10.54
CA GLN A 133 23.77 34.25 -10.33
C GLN A 133 24.00 33.47 -11.63
N GLU A 134 23.22 33.74 -12.67
CA GLU A 134 23.42 33.16 -14.01
C GLU A 134 24.71 33.66 -14.70
N GLU A 135 25.24 34.82 -14.32
CA GLU A 135 26.51 35.32 -14.88
C GLU A 135 27.78 34.66 -14.27
N GLU A 136 27.68 33.94 -13.13
CA GLU A 136 28.82 33.27 -12.50
C GLU A 136 28.82 31.73 -12.62
N THR A 137 27.74 31.13 -13.12
CA THR A 137 27.76 29.76 -13.64
C THR A 137 27.53 29.78 -15.14
N GLY A 138 28.61 30.03 -15.89
CA GLY A 138 28.64 29.95 -17.35
C GLY A 138 28.30 28.54 -17.87
N LEU A 139 27.03 28.20 -17.87
CA LEU A 139 26.45 27.07 -18.58
C LEU A 139 25.39 27.64 -19.52
N PRO A 140 25.73 27.88 -20.80
CA PRO A 140 24.75 28.29 -21.78
C PRO A 140 23.64 27.24 -21.90
N GLU A 141 22.38 27.68 -21.80
CA GLU A 141 21.14 26.89 -21.94
C GLU A 141 20.93 26.27 -23.35
N ALA A 142 21.98 26.08 -24.14
CA ALA A 142 21.90 25.71 -25.55
C ALA A 142 22.58 24.39 -25.94
N ASP A 143 23.18 23.63 -25.01
CA ASP A 143 23.86 22.36 -25.33
C ASP A 143 23.52 21.22 -24.34
N PHE A 144 22.23 20.86 -24.24
CA PHE A 144 21.89 19.46 -23.92
C PHE A 144 22.20 18.60 -25.15
N LEU A 145 23.48 18.48 -25.49
CA LEU A 145 23.95 17.36 -26.28
C LEU A 145 23.70 16.11 -25.45
N GLU A 146 22.82 15.23 -25.94
CA GLU A 146 22.79 13.80 -25.59
C GLU A 146 24.15 13.20 -25.94
N ASP A 147 25.16 13.51 -25.12
CA ASP A 147 26.50 13.02 -25.31
C ASP A 147 26.52 11.63 -24.66
N ALA A 148 26.63 10.57 -25.48
CA ALA A 148 26.65 9.18 -25.01
C ALA A 148 27.68 8.94 -23.88
N SER A 149 28.71 9.79 -23.83
CA SER A 149 29.71 9.87 -22.76
C SER A 149 29.13 10.18 -21.37
N TYR A 150 28.12 11.05 -21.26
CA TYR A 150 27.50 11.44 -19.99
C TYR A 150 26.61 10.32 -19.44
N GLU A 151 25.81 9.68 -20.30
CA GLU A 151 24.99 8.53 -19.93
C GLU A 151 25.87 7.34 -19.52
N ALA A 152 26.98 7.09 -20.22
CA ALA A 152 27.94 6.07 -19.83
C ALA A 152 28.54 6.30 -18.42
N ARG A 153 28.82 7.58 -18.06
CA ARG A 153 29.30 7.91 -16.71
C ARG A 153 28.24 7.65 -15.63
N LYS A 154 26.97 7.97 -15.89
CA LYS A 154 25.88 7.64 -14.94
C LYS A 154 25.77 6.13 -14.72
N ILE A 155 25.79 5.35 -15.80
CA ILE A 155 25.72 3.89 -15.74
C ILE A 155 26.90 3.34 -14.92
N GLN A 156 28.10 3.89 -15.11
CA GLN A 156 29.29 3.45 -14.37
C GLN A 156 29.19 3.74 -12.87
N VAL A 157 28.71 4.92 -12.47
CA VAL A 157 28.49 5.28 -11.05
C VAL A 157 27.48 4.34 -10.39
N ILE A 158 26.37 4.04 -11.09
CA ILE A 158 25.35 3.11 -10.60
C ILE A 158 25.92 1.70 -10.49
N LYS A 159 26.72 1.25 -11.48
CA LYS A 159 27.36 -0.06 -11.46
C LYS A 159 28.28 -0.22 -10.24
N GLU A 160 29.07 0.80 -9.93
CA GLU A 160 29.98 0.79 -8.78
C GLU A 160 29.24 0.77 -7.44
N ASP A 161 28.18 1.57 -7.28
CA ASP A 161 27.35 1.58 -6.06
C ASP A 161 26.63 0.24 -5.83
N LEU A 162 26.07 -0.36 -6.88
CA LEU A 162 25.44 -1.68 -6.79
C LEU A 162 26.44 -2.77 -6.39
N MET A 163 27.65 -2.75 -6.97
CA MET A 163 28.72 -3.68 -6.56
C MET A 163 29.17 -3.44 -5.11
N ALA A 164 29.22 -2.19 -4.65
CA ALA A 164 29.53 -1.84 -3.26
C ALA A 164 28.46 -2.34 -2.27
N GLN A 165 27.19 -2.37 -2.70
CA GLN A 165 26.07 -2.95 -1.95
C GLN A 165 26.05 -4.49 -2.01
N GLY A 166 27.01 -5.12 -2.69
CA GLY A 166 27.13 -6.57 -2.83
C GLY A 166 26.15 -7.19 -3.83
N LEU A 167 25.60 -6.38 -4.75
CA LEU A 167 24.74 -6.85 -5.83
C LEU A 167 25.60 -7.22 -7.05
N GLU A 168 25.42 -8.44 -7.53
CA GLU A 168 26.04 -8.92 -8.76
C GLU A 168 25.18 -8.51 -9.96
N ILE A 169 25.80 -7.82 -10.93
CA ILE A 169 25.14 -7.40 -12.16
C ILE A 169 25.46 -8.43 -13.24
N LEU A 170 24.48 -9.27 -13.54
CA LEU A 170 24.57 -10.26 -14.62
C LEU A 170 24.18 -9.61 -15.95
N GLU A 171 24.86 -9.98 -17.02
CA GLU A 171 24.45 -9.62 -18.37
C GLU A 171 23.21 -10.44 -18.79
N GLU A 172 22.42 -9.91 -19.72
CA GLU A 172 21.13 -10.53 -20.12
C GLU A 172 21.31 -11.97 -20.59
N ASP A 173 22.38 -12.25 -21.35
CA ASP A 173 22.71 -13.58 -21.85
C ASP A 173 23.03 -14.57 -20.70
N GLU A 174 23.70 -14.09 -19.65
CA GLU A 174 24.03 -14.87 -18.46
C GLU A 174 22.79 -15.15 -17.59
N MET A 175 21.84 -14.22 -17.54
CA MET A 175 20.54 -14.42 -16.89
C MET A 175 19.74 -15.54 -17.57
N VAL A 176 19.72 -15.55 -18.91
CA VAL A 176 19.02 -16.57 -19.70
C VAL A 176 19.68 -17.94 -19.50
N GLU A 177 21.00 -18.00 -19.47
CA GLU A 177 21.74 -19.24 -19.21
C GLU A 177 21.46 -19.76 -17.79
N ALA A 178 21.55 -18.92 -16.75
CA ALA A 178 21.27 -19.30 -15.37
C ALA A 178 19.83 -19.86 -15.18
N LEU A 179 18.84 -19.24 -15.81
CA LEU A 179 17.46 -19.73 -15.78
C LEU A 179 17.32 -21.06 -16.53
N SER A 180 17.97 -21.22 -17.68
CA SER A 180 17.91 -22.46 -18.46
C SER A 180 18.58 -23.66 -17.77
N VAL A 181 19.64 -23.42 -16.98
CA VAL A 181 20.30 -24.45 -16.17
C VAL A 181 19.40 -24.90 -15.01
N SER A 182 18.71 -23.96 -14.35
CA SER A 182 17.79 -24.28 -13.23
C SER A 182 16.63 -25.19 -13.65
N VAL A 183 16.07 -24.98 -14.85
CA VAL A 183 14.98 -25.80 -15.41
C VAL A 183 15.44 -27.22 -15.74
N ASN A 184 16.70 -27.39 -16.15
CA ASN A 184 17.26 -28.69 -16.52
C ASN A 184 17.76 -29.51 -15.31
N GLU A 185 18.23 -28.87 -14.24
CA GLU A 185 18.67 -29.59 -13.04
C GLU A 185 17.51 -30.12 -12.18
N ASP A 186 16.41 -29.37 -12.10
CA ASP A 186 15.27 -29.74 -11.25
C ASP A 186 14.42 -30.87 -11.85
N SER A 187 14.32 -30.94 -13.18
CA SER A 187 13.58 -32.00 -13.88
C SER A 187 14.21 -33.39 -13.66
N VAL A 188 15.54 -33.51 -13.61
CA VAL A 188 16.24 -34.80 -13.43
C VAL A 188 16.29 -35.23 -11.95
N LYS A 189 16.32 -34.28 -11.00
CA LYS A 189 16.32 -34.56 -9.54
C LYS A 189 14.91 -34.95 -9.03
N LEU A 190 13.83 -34.42 -9.61
CA LEU A 190 12.45 -34.77 -9.27
C LEU A 190 12.08 -36.20 -9.70
N GLU A 191 12.45 -36.64 -10.90
CA GLU A 191 12.12 -38.01 -11.36
C GLU A 191 12.85 -39.11 -10.56
N LYS A 192 14.10 -38.88 -10.16
CA LYS A 192 14.87 -39.84 -9.36
C LYS A 192 14.39 -39.92 -7.90
N LYS A 193 13.85 -38.82 -7.34
CA LYS A 193 13.21 -38.82 -6.01
C LYS A 193 11.82 -39.48 -6.01
N LEU A 194 11.05 -39.33 -7.09
CA LEU A 194 9.73 -39.98 -7.26
C LEU A 194 9.83 -41.52 -7.39
N LYS A 195 10.91 -42.06 -7.97
CA LYS A 195 11.10 -43.53 -8.10
C LYS A 195 11.62 -44.20 -6.81
N LYS A 196 12.28 -43.48 -5.90
CA LYS A 196 12.76 -44.03 -4.62
C LYS A 196 11.70 -44.01 -3.50
N ILE A 197 10.71 -43.11 -3.57
CA ILE A 197 9.62 -43.04 -2.57
C ILE A 197 8.54 -44.13 -2.82
N LYS A 198 8.35 -44.60 -4.06
CA LYS A 198 7.34 -45.64 -4.40
C LYS A 198 7.66 -47.07 -3.91
N LYS A 199 8.82 -47.35 -3.31
CA LYS A 199 9.20 -48.71 -2.86
C LYS A 199 9.31 -48.91 -1.34
N ARG A 200 9.05 -47.90 -0.49
CA ARG A 200 9.31 -48.02 0.96
C ARG A 200 8.17 -47.70 1.94
N HIS A 201 6.96 -47.41 1.49
CA HIS A 201 5.79 -47.33 2.38
C HIS A 201 4.64 -48.22 1.91
N LYS A 202 4.89 -49.54 1.96
CA LYS A 202 3.87 -50.60 2.02
C LYS A 202 3.86 -51.15 3.45
N LYS A 203 3.33 -50.36 4.41
CA LYS A 203 2.79 -50.77 5.73
C LYS A 203 2.77 -49.54 6.65
N LYS A 204 1.59 -49.29 7.25
CA LYS A 204 1.29 -48.33 8.34
C LYS A 204 1.06 -46.86 7.95
N SER A 205 -0.14 -46.60 7.44
CA SER A 205 -1.07 -45.55 7.90
C SER A 205 -2.26 -45.66 6.94
N GLN A 206 -3.22 -46.45 7.39
CA GLN A 206 -4.52 -46.58 6.78
C GLN A 206 -5.36 -45.44 7.33
N ASP A 207 -6.11 -44.81 6.44
CA ASP A 207 -7.07 -43.73 6.64
C ASP A 207 -6.47 -42.32 6.71
N TYR A 208 -7.15 -41.39 6.01
CA TYR A 208 -6.79 -39.99 5.77
C TYR A 208 -5.76 -39.71 4.66
N ALA A 209 -6.03 -40.23 3.46
CA ALA A 209 -5.61 -39.57 2.24
C ALA A 209 -6.67 -39.72 1.16
N LYS A 210 -7.38 -38.62 0.88
CA LYS A 210 -7.79 -38.11 -0.45
C LYS A 210 -9.10 -37.35 -0.32
N GLU A 211 -9.00 -36.04 -0.46
CA GLU A 211 -9.80 -35.22 -1.38
C GLU A 211 -9.43 -33.76 -1.14
N SER A 212 -8.29 -33.34 -1.70
CA SER A 212 -8.18 -31.93 -2.07
C SER A 212 -9.23 -31.71 -3.16
N ILE A 213 -10.33 -31.04 -2.82
CA ILE A 213 -11.35 -30.70 -3.81
C ILE A 213 -10.73 -29.64 -4.72
N ASP A 214 -10.37 -30.03 -5.93
CA ASP A 214 -9.91 -29.10 -6.96
C ASP A 214 -11.12 -28.24 -7.38
N ILE A 215 -11.24 -27.06 -6.78
CA ILE A 215 -12.36 -26.12 -6.99
C ILE A 215 -12.55 -25.81 -8.48
N GLU A 216 -11.46 -25.76 -9.24
CA GLU A 216 -11.45 -25.55 -10.68
C GLU A 216 -12.15 -26.70 -11.46
N ALA A 217 -11.94 -27.94 -11.05
CA ALA A 217 -12.60 -29.11 -11.64
C ALA A 217 -14.10 -29.14 -11.31
N VAL A 218 -14.50 -28.64 -10.14
CA VAL A 218 -15.90 -28.54 -9.74
C VAL A 218 -16.62 -27.41 -10.50
N LEU A 219 -15.97 -26.24 -10.64
CA LEU A 219 -16.51 -25.11 -11.39
C LEU A 219 -16.70 -25.42 -12.88
N SER A 220 -15.71 -26.04 -13.51
CA SER A 220 -15.79 -26.45 -14.91
C SER A 220 -16.96 -27.41 -15.15
N ASN A 221 -17.14 -28.41 -14.29
CA ASN A 221 -18.28 -29.33 -14.35
C ASN A 221 -19.64 -28.66 -14.13
N ILE A 222 -19.72 -27.58 -13.34
CA ILE A 222 -20.97 -26.84 -13.14
C ILE A 222 -21.31 -26.03 -14.39
N ILE A 223 -20.33 -25.36 -14.99
CA ILE A 223 -20.53 -24.55 -16.20
C ILE A 223 -21.01 -25.42 -17.37
N THR A 224 -20.43 -26.61 -17.55
CA THR A 224 -20.85 -27.54 -18.61
C THR A 224 -22.26 -28.09 -18.42
N ASN A 225 -22.75 -28.15 -17.17
CA ASN A 225 -24.09 -28.64 -16.82
C ASN A 225 -25.14 -27.52 -16.68
N LEU A 226 -24.82 -26.27 -17.03
CA LEU A 226 -25.80 -25.18 -17.03
C LEU A 226 -26.86 -25.37 -18.12
N LYS A 227 -28.12 -25.04 -17.79
CA LYS A 227 -29.20 -25.03 -18.77
C LYS A 227 -28.88 -24.02 -19.89
N PRO A 228 -29.24 -24.29 -21.15
CA PRO A 228 -28.90 -23.43 -22.30
C PRO A 228 -29.40 -21.99 -22.15
N LYS A 229 -30.54 -21.79 -21.47
CA LYS A 229 -31.07 -20.45 -21.14
C LYS A 229 -30.16 -19.64 -20.21
N LYS A 230 -29.42 -20.30 -19.31
CA LYS A 230 -28.45 -19.64 -18.42
C LYS A 230 -27.14 -19.35 -19.15
N ILE A 231 -26.70 -20.25 -20.02
CA ILE A 231 -25.52 -20.01 -20.88
C ILE A 231 -25.77 -18.80 -21.79
N GLN A 232 -26.97 -18.70 -22.38
CA GLN A 232 -27.35 -17.57 -23.23
C GLN A 232 -27.40 -16.24 -22.46
N LYS A 233 -27.82 -16.26 -21.18
CA LYS A 233 -27.77 -15.09 -20.30
C LYS A 233 -26.33 -14.66 -19.99
N LEU A 234 -25.42 -15.61 -19.73
CA LEU A 234 -23.99 -15.32 -19.54
C LEU A 234 -23.36 -14.70 -20.79
N LEU A 235 -23.65 -15.24 -21.98
CA LEU A 235 -23.11 -14.71 -23.23
C LEU A 235 -23.66 -13.33 -23.60
N ASN A 236 -24.86 -12.99 -23.11
CA ASN A 236 -25.45 -11.66 -23.27
C ASN A 236 -24.96 -10.64 -22.23
N GLY A 237 -24.00 -11.02 -21.37
CA GLY A 237 -23.40 -10.13 -20.36
C GLY A 237 -24.21 -9.99 -19.07
N GLU A 238 -25.20 -10.86 -18.82
CA GLU A 238 -25.95 -10.87 -17.55
C GLU A 238 -25.23 -11.70 -16.48
N GLU A 239 -25.19 -11.19 -15.24
CA GLU A 239 -24.61 -11.89 -14.10
C GLU A 239 -25.48 -13.08 -13.65
N ILE A 240 -24.86 -14.24 -13.43
CA ILE A 240 -25.52 -15.43 -12.87
C ILE A 240 -24.86 -15.81 -11.54
N LYS A 241 -25.66 -15.84 -10.48
CA LYS A 241 -25.24 -16.33 -9.16
C LYS A 241 -25.20 -17.86 -9.14
N ILE A 242 -24.02 -18.43 -8.91
CA ILE A 242 -23.81 -19.86 -8.68
C ILE A 242 -23.51 -20.06 -7.19
N GLN A 243 -24.28 -20.91 -6.52
CA GLN A 243 -24.07 -21.25 -5.11
C GLN A 243 -23.35 -22.61 -5.02
N LEU A 244 -22.14 -22.60 -4.45
CA LEU A 244 -21.37 -23.80 -4.15
C LEU A 244 -21.64 -24.19 -2.68
N LYS A 245 -22.09 -25.41 -2.44
CA LYS A 245 -22.13 -26.00 -1.09
C LYS A 245 -20.94 -26.93 -0.96
N ILE A 246 -20.01 -26.58 -0.08
CA ILE A 246 -18.90 -27.43 0.31
C ILE A 246 -19.25 -27.99 1.69
N GLU A 247 -19.43 -29.31 1.80
CA GLU A 247 -19.62 -29.97 3.09
C GLU A 247 -18.25 -30.36 3.64
N GLU A 248 -17.85 -29.74 4.75
CA GLU A 248 -16.70 -30.19 5.52
C GLU A 248 -17.10 -31.45 6.30
N ARG A 249 -16.56 -32.60 5.91
CA ARG A 249 -16.60 -33.81 6.75
C ARG A 249 -15.46 -33.73 7.76
N PHE A 250 -15.81 -33.50 9.03
CA PHE A 250 -14.91 -33.65 10.18
C PHE A 250 -14.61 -35.12 10.47
#